data_AF-A0A945LGG8-F1
#
_entry.id   AF-A0A945LGG8-F1
#
_cell.length_a   1.000
_cell.length_b   1.000
_cell.length_c   1.000
_cell.angle_alpha   90.00
_cell.angle_beta   90.00
_cell.angle_gamma   90.00
#
_symmetry.space_group_name_H-M   'P 1'
#
loop_
_entity.id
_entity.type
_entity.pdbx_description
1 polymer ?
#
loop_
_entity_poly.entity_id
_entity_poly.type
_entity_poly.pdbx_seq_one_letter_code
_entity_poly.pdbx_strand_id
1 'polypeptide(L)'
;MPDMLTYFVIFAAVIQLIGGVAYVRDTLAGRARPNRVSWFLWAATPIIGTGIILLEGTQSWAVLPIFMSGFIPLMVLTGSFFNTHAYWKLGTFDYVCAALGGLALTAWLLADQPVMALVLLVATDGFAALPTIRKAWTHPETETGAPFIAALFGGFAALVSVQDWVILEYAFPVYLFGINWVLLYSIYRRRIFKCHSS
;
A
#
# COMPACT_ATOMS: atom_id res chain seq x y z
N MET A 1 -25.70 -12.68 -9.12
CA MET A 1 -24.91 -11.43 -9.07
C MET A 1 -23.91 -11.38 -7.90
N PRO A 2 -24.19 -11.92 -6.69
CA PRO A 2 -23.20 -12.01 -5.60
C PRO A 2 -21.92 -12.79 -5.99
N ASP A 3 -22.08 -13.82 -6.81
CA ASP A 3 -20.97 -14.71 -7.18
C ASP A 3 -19.93 -13.99 -8.06
N MET A 4 -20.37 -13.13 -8.98
CA MET A 4 -19.47 -12.41 -9.91
C MET A 4 -18.56 -11.42 -9.17
N LEU A 5 -19.11 -10.67 -8.21
CA LEU A 5 -18.33 -9.76 -7.36
C LEU A 5 -17.35 -10.54 -6.49
N THR A 6 -17.78 -11.69 -5.96
CA THR A 6 -16.92 -12.58 -5.16
C THR A 6 -15.72 -13.07 -5.98
N TYR A 7 -15.95 -13.57 -7.21
CA TYR A 7 -14.86 -13.98 -8.10
C TYR A 7 -13.92 -12.82 -8.44
N PHE A 8 -14.45 -11.61 -8.62
CA PHE A 8 -13.66 -10.43 -8.93
C PHE A 8 -12.74 -10.02 -7.76
N VAL A 9 -13.25 -10.02 -6.53
CA VAL A 9 -12.47 -9.73 -5.32
C VAL A 9 -11.39 -10.79 -5.09
N ILE A 10 -11.71 -12.08 -5.29
CA ILE A 10 -10.73 -13.17 -5.20
C ILE A 10 -9.62 -12.98 -6.24
N PHE A 11 -9.99 -12.67 -7.48
CA PHE A 11 -9.04 -12.42 -8.56
C PHE A 11 -8.12 -11.23 -8.23
N ALA A 12 -8.68 -10.13 -7.71
CA ALA A 12 -7.90 -8.98 -7.27
C ALA A 12 -6.94 -9.33 -6.12
N ALA A 13 -7.36 -10.17 -5.17
CA ALA A 13 -6.49 -10.64 -4.09
C ALA A 13 -5.32 -11.50 -4.62
N VAL A 14 -5.57 -12.37 -5.59
CA VAL A 14 -4.52 -13.16 -6.26
C VAL A 14 -3.53 -12.25 -6.98
N ILE A 15 -4.02 -11.22 -7.69
CA ILE A 15 -3.16 -10.23 -8.34
C ILE A 15 -2.29 -9.49 -7.31
N GLN A 16 -2.85 -9.07 -6.17
CA GLN A 16 -2.10 -8.44 -5.08
C GLN A 16 -0.98 -9.34 -4.54
N LEU A 17 -1.27 -10.63 -4.34
CA LEU A 17 -0.26 -11.59 -3.89
C LEU A 17 0.87 -11.74 -4.93
N ILE A 18 0.51 -11.89 -6.21
CA ILE A 18 1.50 -12.02 -7.30
C ILE A 18 2.37 -10.75 -7.37
N GLY A 19 1.77 -9.56 -7.29
CA GLY A 19 2.47 -8.28 -7.32
C GLY A 19 3.43 -8.13 -6.13
N GLY A 20 2.99 -8.52 -4.94
CA GLY A 20 3.80 -8.54 -3.72
C GLY A 20 4.99 -9.48 -3.82
N VAL A 21 4.76 -10.75 -4.21
CA VAL A 21 5.82 -11.75 -4.39
C VAL A 21 6.82 -11.33 -5.46
N ALA A 22 6.35 -10.77 -6.57
CA ALA A 22 7.23 -10.24 -7.61
C ALA A 22 8.13 -9.12 -7.08
N TYR A 23 7.60 -8.21 -6.25
CA TYR A 23 8.39 -7.14 -5.64
C TYR A 23 9.38 -7.67 -4.59
N VAL A 24 9.00 -8.66 -3.78
CA VAL A 24 9.93 -9.33 -2.84
C VAL A 24 11.08 -9.98 -3.61
N ARG A 25 10.78 -10.72 -4.69
CA ARG A 25 11.79 -11.31 -5.57
C ARG A 25 12.73 -10.23 -6.15
N ASP A 26 12.17 -9.12 -6.61
CA ASP A 26 12.97 -8.02 -7.17
C ASP A 26 13.81 -7.30 -6.11
N THR A 27 13.30 -7.21 -4.88
CA THR A 27 14.03 -6.70 -3.70
C THR A 27 15.19 -7.62 -3.35
N LEU A 28 14.94 -8.93 -3.23
CA LEU A 28 15.99 -9.92 -2.95
C LEU A 28 17.02 -10.01 -4.08
N ALA A 29 16.64 -9.69 -5.32
CA ALA A 29 17.56 -9.58 -6.45
C ALA A 29 18.28 -8.21 -6.55
N GLY A 30 18.00 -7.25 -5.67
CA GLY A 30 18.58 -5.90 -5.68
C GLY A 30 18.09 -5.00 -6.82
N ARG A 31 17.07 -5.43 -7.57
CA ARG A 31 16.42 -4.66 -8.64
C ARG A 31 15.48 -3.59 -8.10
N ALA A 32 14.81 -3.90 -7.00
CA ALA A 32 14.00 -2.95 -6.23
C ALA A 32 14.73 -2.60 -4.92
N ARG A 33 14.61 -1.34 -4.49
CA ARG A 33 15.24 -0.83 -3.25
C ARG A 33 14.20 -0.24 -2.31
N PRO A 34 13.26 -1.03 -1.75
CA PRO A 34 12.11 -0.50 -0.99
C PRO A 34 12.48 0.59 0.01
N ASN A 35 11.73 1.69 0.02
CA ASN A 35 11.83 2.67 1.10
C ASN A 35 11.24 2.07 2.38
N ARG A 36 12.10 1.74 3.33
CA ARG A 36 11.72 1.01 4.55
C ARG A 36 10.69 1.75 5.40
N VAL A 37 10.63 3.09 5.37
CA VAL A 37 9.61 3.87 6.10
C VAL A 37 8.22 3.59 5.53
N SER A 38 8.07 3.69 4.21
CA SER A 38 6.80 3.44 3.52
C SER A 38 6.30 2.04 3.77
N TRP A 39 7.15 1.04 3.51
CA TRP A 39 6.80 -0.37 3.65
C TRP A 39 6.52 -0.76 5.11
N PHE A 40 7.15 -0.10 6.08
CA PHE A 40 6.81 -0.26 7.49
C PHE A 40 5.43 0.29 7.82
N LEU A 41 5.09 1.52 7.43
CA LEU A 41 3.78 2.10 7.72
C LEU A 41 2.64 1.35 7.00
N TRP A 42 2.88 0.94 5.75
CA TRP A 42 1.95 0.10 4.98
C TRP A 42 1.79 -1.31 5.55
N ALA A 43 2.79 -1.85 6.25
CA ALA A 43 2.66 -3.09 7.00
C ALA A 43 1.91 -2.87 8.32
N ALA A 44 2.34 -1.87 9.10
CA ALA A 44 1.88 -1.65 10.47
C ALA A 44 0.38 -1.43 10.54
N THR A 45 -0.15 -0.54 9.71
CA THR A 45 -1.56 -0.12 9.74
C THR A 45 -2.54 -1.31 9.62
N PRO A 46 -2.50 -2.12 8.56
CA PRO A 46 -3.35 -3.31 8.42
C PRO A 46 -3.01 -4.46 9.38
N ILE A 47 -1.76 -4.65 9.80
CA ILE A 47 -1.42 -5.68 10.81
C ILE A 47 -2.05 -5.32 12.17
N ILE A 48 -1.97 -4.05 12.57
CA ILE A 48 -2.61 -3.57 13.81
C ILE A 48 -4.14 -3.67 13.67
N GLY A 49 -4.70 -3.23 12.55
CA GLY A 49 -6.15 -3.34 12.27
C GLY A 49 -6.65 -4.79 12.33
N THR A 50 -5.87 -5.73 11.79
CA THR A 50 -6.14 -7.17 11.92
C THR A 50 -6.18 -7.59 13.39
N GLY A 51 -5.21 -7.17 14.19
CA GLY A 51 -5.17 -7.46 15.63
C GLY A 51 -6.40 -6.95 16.37
N ILE A 52 -6.84 -5.72 16.07
CA ILE A 52 -8.05 -5.12 16.68
C ILE A 52 -9.28 -5.97 16.37
N ILE A 53 -9.50 -6.31 15.09
CA ILE A 53 -10.66 -7.13 14.66
C ILE A 53 -10.68 -8.49 15.36
N LEU A 54 -9.50 -9.12 15.50
CA LEU A 54 -9.38 -10.42 16.19
C LEU A 54 -9.62 -10.30 17.70
N LEU A 55 -9.15 -9.23 18.34
CA LEU A 55 -9.38 -8.98 19.77
C LEU A 55 -10.85 -8.67 20.10
N GLU A 56 -11.57 -8.04 19.17
CA GLU A 56 -13.02 -7.82 19.26
C GLU A 56 -13.83 -9.13 19.07
N GLY A 57 -13.16 -10.26 18.81
CA GLY A 57 -13.79 -11.57 18.69
C GLY A 57 -14.43 -11.84 17.33
N THR A 58 -14.14 -11.02 16.31
CA THR A 58 -14.67 -11.22 14.96
C THR A 58 -14.02 -12.44 14.32
N GLN A 59 -14.74 -13.55 14.27
CA GLN A 59 -14.32 -14.81 13.63
C GLN A 59 -14.83 -14.89 12.18
N SER A 60 -14.52 -13.88 11.38
CA SER A 60 -14.92 -13.80 9.97
C SER A 60 -13.73 -13.93 9.04
N TRP A 61 -13.91 -14.66 7.94
CA TRP A 61 -12.94 -14.69 6.83
C TRP A 61 -12.69 -13.31 6.19
N ALA A 62 -13.54 -12.32 6.49
CA ALA A 62 -13.35 -10.93 6.09
C ALA A 62 -12.08 -10.27 6.69
N VAL A 63 -11.48 -10.86 7.73
CA VAL A 63 -10.20 -10.37 8.29
C VAL A 63 -9.01 -10.67 7.37
N LEU A 64 -9.09 -11.73 6.56
CA LEU A 64 -7.97 -12.22 5.77
C LEU A 64 -7.45 -11.20 4.73
N PRO A 65 -8.29 -10.48 3.96
CA PRO A 65 -7.82 -9.44 3.06
C PRO A 65 -7.06 -8.32 3.77
N ILE A 66 -7.52 -7.91 4.97
CA ILE A 66 -6.87 -6.88 5.78
C ILE A 66 -5.51 -7.38 6.22
N PHE A 67 -5.42 -8.59 6.77
CA PHE A 67 -4.16 -9.20 7.14
C PHE A 67 -3.19 -9.28 5.95
N MET A 68 -3.63 -9.77 4.80
CA MET A 68 -2.80 -9.89 3.60
C MET A 68 -2.29 -8.55 3.11
N SER A 69 -3.10 -7.48 3.21
CA SER A 69 -2.68 -6.12 2.85
C SER A 69 -1.53 -5.58 3.72
N GLY A 70 -1.35 -6.10 4.93
CA GLY A 70 -0.20 -5.80 5.80
C GLY A 70 0.94 -6.79 5.72
N PHE A 71 0.61 -8.07 5.57
CA PHE A 71 1.58 -9.15 5.50
C PHE A 71 2.47 -9.03 4.25
N ILE A 72 1.92 -8.65 3.10
CA ILE A 72 2.70 -8.46 1.87
C ILE A 72 3.74 -7.32 2.04
N PRO A 73 3.37 -6.10 2.49
CA PRO A 73 4.34 -5.07 2.84
C PRO A 73 5.36 -5.49 3.88
N LEU A 74 4.97 -6.29 4.87
CA LEU A 74 5.90 -6.84 5.87
C LEU A 74 6.93 -7.78 5.24
N MET A 75 6.54 -8.63 4.30
CA MET A 75 7.46 -9.47 3.52
C MET A 75 8.43 -8.62 2.70
N VAL A 76 7.97 -7.52 2.11
CA VAL A 76 8.84 -6.60 1.37
C VAL A 76 9.83 -5.89 2.31
N LEU A 77 9.35 -5.39 3.44
CA LEU A 77 10.16 -4.74 4.45
C LEU A 77 11.25 -5.68 4.96
N THR A 78 10.88 -6.90 5.37
CA THR A 78 11.84 -7.92 5.82
C THR A 78 12.82 -8.31 4.72
N GLY A 79 12.33 -8.53 3.49
CA GLY A 79 13.13 -8.76 2.29
C GLY A 79 14.21 -7.70 2.07
N SER A 80 13.92 -6.43 2.38
CA SER A 80 14.85 -5.31 2.23
C SER A 80 16.09 -5.39 3.12
N PHE A 81 16.07 -6.20 4.18
CA PHE A 81 17.21 -6.37 5.09
C PHE A 81 18.14 -7.52 4.68
N PHE A 82 17.68 -8.43 3.82
CA PHE A 82 18.47 -9.59 3.40
C PHE A 82 19.41 -9.34 2.23
N ASN A 83 19.21 -8.25 1.47
CA ASN A 83 20.11 -7.85 0.38
C ASN A 83 20.62 -6.43 0.59
N THR A 84 21.94 -6.27 0.75
CA THR A 84 22.61 -4.97 0.91
C THR A 84 22.50 -4.08 -0.33
N HIS A 85 22.36 -4.65 -1.53
CA HIS A 85 22.11 -3.92 -2.78
C HIS A 85 20.65 -3.42 -2.91
N ALA A 86 19.74 -3.94 -2.09
CA ALA A 86 18.36 -3.47 -1.98
C ALA A 86 18.20 -2.28 -1.01
N TYR A 87 19.29 -1.83 -0.38
CA TYR A 87 19.26 -0.73 0.57
C TYR A 87 18.98 0.61 -0.11
N TRP A 88 18.03 1.35 0.46
CA TRP A 88 17.80 2.75 0.16
C TRP A 88 18.22 3.61 1.36
N LYS A 89 19.05 4.63 1.12
CA LYS A 89 19.50 5.55 2.16
C LYS A 89 18.35 6.49 2.53
N LEU A 90 17.90 6.40 3.78
CA LEU A 90 16.86 7.28 4.32
C LEU A 90 17.42 8.68 4.57
N GLY A 91 16.66 9.69 4.17
CA GLY A 91 16.95 11.10 4.42
C GLY A 91 15.98 11.71 5.44
N THR A 92 16.22 12.98 5.79
CA THR A 92 15.38 13.73 6.75
C THR A 92 13.91 13.73 6.37
N PHE A 93 13.60 13.83 5.07
CA PHE A 93 12.22 13.77 4.58
C PHE A 93 11.52 12.45 4.94
N ASP A 94 12.22 11.33 4.80
CA ASP A 94 11.66 10.01 5.12
C ASP A 94 11.34 9.91 6.61
N TYR A 95 12.21 10.45 7.48
CA TYR A 95 11.99 10.47 8.93
C TYR A 95 10.86 11.41 9.35
N VAL A 96 10.69 12.56 8.68
CA VAL A 96 9.55 13.46 8.92
C VAL A 96 8.25 12.75 8.53
N CYS A 97 8.21 12.06 7.39
CA CYS A 97 7.07 11.23 6.99
C CYS A 97 6.82 10.10 8.00
N ALA A 98 7.88 9.45 8.52
CA ALA A 98 7.75 8.43 9.54
C ALA A 98 7.13 8.99 10.84
N ALA A 99 7.57 10.16 11.28
CA ALA A 99 7.07 10.82 12.48
C ALA A 99 5.60 11.23 12.31
N LEU A 100 5.25 11.91 11.21
CA LEU A 100 3.88 12.35 10.94
C LEU A 100 2.94 11.16 10.70
N GLY A 101 3.39 10.13 9.98
CA GLY A 101 2.65 8.89 9.77
C GLY A 101 2.45 8.12 11.07
N GLY A 102 3.47 8.04 11.93
CA GLY A 102 3.34 7.42 13.25
C GLY A 102 2.41 8.18 14.19
N LEU A 103 2.41 9.52 14.14
CA LEU A 103 1.46 10.35 14.88
C LEU A 103 0.03 10.15 14.37
N ALA A 104 -0.18 10.15 13.06
CA ALA A 104 -1.48 9.88 12.45
C ALA A 104 -2.00 8.48 12.77
N LEU A 105 -1.12 7.47 12.73
CA LEU A 105 -1.44 6.09 13.12
C LEU A 105 -1.84 6.00 14.59
N THR A 106 -1.10 6.69 15.47
CA THR A 106 -1.41 6.72 16.91
C THR A 106 -2.75 7.43 17.16
N ALA A 107 -2.99 8.55 16.50
CA ALA A 107 -4.26 9.25 16.59
C ALA A 107 -5.42 8.41 16.04
N TRP A 108 -5.20 7.63 14.97
CA TRP A 108 -6.19 6.70 14.43
C TRP A 108 -6.61 5.65 15.47
N LEU A 109 -5.67 5.12 16.26
CA LEU A 109 -5.96 4.16 17.34
C LEU A 109 -6.78 4.76 18.49
N LEU A 110 -6.79 6.08 18.64
CA LEU A 110 -7.50 6.81 19.69
C LEU A 110 -8.79 7.46 19.17
N ALA A 111 -9.15 7.25 17.90
CA ALA A 111 -10.27 7.94 17.27
C ALA A 111 -11.60 7.25 17.60
N ASP A 112 -12.49 7.96 18.31
CA ASP A 112 -13.82 7.45 18.65
C ASP A 112 -14.86 7.62 17.51
N GLN A 113 -14.61 8.55 16.58
CA GLN A 113 -15.54 8.84 15.48
C GLN A 113 -15.10 8.15 14.18
N PRO A 114 -15.97 7.38 13.50
CA PRO A 114 -15.60 6.61 12.29
C PRO A 114 -15.01 7.46 11.16
N VAL A 115 -15.56 8.66 10.92
CA VAL A 115 -15.06 9.57 9.88
C VAL A 115 -13.68 10.11 10.24
N MET A 116 -13.43 10.42 11.52
CA MET A 116 -12.12 10.86 11.98
C MET A 116 -11.08 9.74 11.85
N ALA A 117 -11.45 8.51 12.22
CA ALA A 117 -10.61 7.33 12.04
C ALA A 117 -10.24 7.13 10.56
N LEU A 118 -11.22 7.23 9.65
CA LEU A 118 -10.96 7.16 8.21
C LEU A 118 -9.98 8.24 7.73
N VAL A 119 -10.16 9.50 8.15
CA VAL A 119 -9.28 10.60 7.75
C VAL A 119 -7.85 10.36 8.23
N LEU A 120 -7.68 9.90 9.48
CA LEU A 120 -6.37 9.60 10.06
C LEU A 120 -5.72 8.38 9.41
N LEU A 121 -6.52 7.38 9.00
CA LEU A 121 -6.06 6.23 8.24
C LEU A 121 -5.53 6.64 6.86
N VAL A 122 -6.28 7.46 6.12
CA VAL A 122 -5.85 8.03 4.83
C VAL A 122 -4.60 8.89 5.00
N ALA A 123 -4.52 9.71 6.05
CA ALA A 123 -3.34 10.51 6.33
C ALA A 123 -2.10 9.65 6.62
N THR A 124 -2.26 8.58 7.40
CA THR A 124 -1.20 7.61 7.69
C THR A 124 -0.66 6.98 6.42
N ASP A 125 -1.54 6.49 5.54
CA ASP A 125 -1.14 5.92 4.25
C ASP A 125 -0.50 6.98 3.34
N GLY A 126 -1.01 8.21 3.35
CA GLY A 126 -0.44 9.32 2.59
C GLY A 126 1.00 9.61 2.99
N PHE A 127 1.28 9.68 4.30
CA PHE A 127 2.65 9.82 4.81
C PHE A 127 3.52 8.60 4.51
N ALA A 128 2.94 7.40 4.45
CA ALA A 128 3.66 6.21 4.00
C ALA A 128 4.01 6.28 2.49
N ALA A 129 3.13 6.82 1.65
CA ALA A 129 3.35 6.88 0.21
C ALA A 129 4.39 7.93 -0.19
N LEU A 130 4.44 9.07 0.50
CA LEU A 130 5.28 10.22 0.13
C LEU A 130 6.78 9.90 -0.07
N PRO A 131 7.46 9.17 0.84
CA PRO A 131 8.85 8.75 0.65
C PRO A 131 9.06 7.94 -0.63
N THR A 132 8.16 7.00 -0.92
CA THR A 132 8.22 6.16 -2.13
C THR A 132 7.93 6.99 -3.38
N ILE A 133 6.97 7.91 -3.34
CA ILE A 133 6.67 8.82 -4.47
C ILE A 133 7.89 9.69 -4.77
N ARG A 134 8.47 10.34 -3.76
CA ARG A 134 9.68 11.17 -3.92
C ARG A 134 10.85 10.35 -4.48
N LYS A 135 11.03 9.14 -3.97
CA LYS A 135 12.05 8.20 -4.43
C LYS A 135 11.82 7.79 -5.89
N ALA A 136 10.63 7.30 -6.24
CA ALA A 136 10.26 6.93 -7.60
C ALA A 136 10.36 8.12 -8.56
N TRP A 137 10.05 9.33 -8.08
CA TRP A 137 10.27 10.54 -8.84
C TRP A 137 11.76 10.73 -9.14
N THR A 138 12.63 10.74 -8.13
CA THR A 138 14.05 11.05 -8.37
C THR A 138 14.82 9.91 -9.08
N HIS A 139 14.54 8.66 -8.69
CA HIS A 139 15.26 7.43 -9.06
C HIS A 139 14.28 6.30 -9.46
N PRO A 140 13.50 6.47 -10.54
CA PRO A 140 12.46 5.52 -10.95
C PRO A 140 12.98 4.09 -11.22
N GLU A 141 14.26 3.94 -11.56
CA GLU A 141 14.92 2.66 -11.81
C GLU A 141 15.08 1.78 -10.55
N THR A 142 14.86 2.35 -9.37
CA THR A 142 15.00 1.66 -8.08
C THR A 142 13.67 1.10 -7.55
N GLU A 143 12.61 1.21 -8.33
CA GLU A 143 11.25 0.74 -8.04
C GLU A 143 10.71 -0.11 -9.18
N THR A 144 9.91 -1.12 -8.85
CA THR A 144 9.17 -1.90 -9.84
C THR A 144 7.67 -1.66 -9.70
N GLY A 145 6.95 -1.62 -10.82
CA GLY A 145 5.53 -1.25 -10.84
C GLY A 145 4.57 -2.33 -10.33
N ALA A 146 5.03 -3.58 -10.23
CA ALA A 146 4.19 -4.75 -9.92
C ALA A 146 3.26 -4.59 -8.70
N PRO A 147 3.73 -4.17 -7.50
CA PRO A 147 2.86 -4.07 -6.33
C PRO A 147 1.84 -2.93 -6.49
N PHE A 148 2.21 -1.84 -7.17
CA PHE A 148 1.33 -0.68 -7.35
C PHE A 148 0.26 -0.92 -8.41
N ILE A 149 0.59 -1.65 -9.49
CA ILE A 149 -0.42 -2.15 -10.45
C ILE A 149 -1.41 -3.05 -9.71
N ALA A 150 -0.89 -3.96 -8.89
CA ALA A 150 -1.71 -4.91 -8.17
C ALA A 150 -2.63 -4.22 -7.14
N ALA A 151 -2.11 -3.24 -6.40
CA ALA A 151 -2.88 -2.42 -5.47
C ALA A 151 -3.91 -1.53 -6.19
N LEU A 152 -3.64 -1.05 -7.40
CA LEU A 152 -4.59 -0.33 -8.24
C LEU A 152 -5.78 -1.22 -8.62
N PHE A 153 -5.53 -2.47 -9.03
CA PHE A 153 -6.60 -3.46 -9.24
C PHE A 153 -7.36 -3.77 -7.95
N GLY A 154 -6.66 -3.87 -6.81
CA GLY A 154 -7.28 -4.06 -5.50
C GLY A 154 -8.22 -2.92 -5.11
N GLY A 155 -7.77 -1.66 -5.25
CA GLY A 155 -8.59 -0.48 -4.99
C GLY A 155 -9.78 -0.37 -5.94
N PHE A 156 -9.59 -0.69 -7.22
CA PHE A 156 -10.69 -0.74 -8.18
C PHE A 156 -11.71 -1.83 -7.83
N ALA A 157 -11.26 -3.02 -7.44
CA ALA A 157 -12.14 -4.11 -7.00
C ALA A 157 -12.92 -3.76 -5.74
N ALA A 158 -12.29 -3.08 -4.78
CA ALA A 158 -12.96 -2.57 -3.60
C ALA A 158 -14.04 -1.53 -3.98
N LEU A 159 -13.74 -0.59 -4.89
CA LEU A 159 -14.71 0.40 -5.37
C LEU A 159 -15.93 -0.22 -6.04
N VAL A 160 -15.74 -1.22 -6.90
CA VAL A 160 -16.84 -1.92 -7.59
C VAL A 160 -17.68 -2.74 -6.61
N SER A 161 -17.11 -3.12 -5.47
CA SER A 161 -17.79 -3.91 -4.43
C SER A 161 -18.55 -3.07 -3.42
N VAL A 162 -18.42 -1.73 -3.46
CA VAL A 162 -19.20 -0.81 -2.61
C VAL A 162 -20.69 -0.99 -2.91
N GLN A 163 -21.46 -1.29 -1.87
CA GLN A 163 -22.91 -1.46 -1.99
C GLN A 163 -23.63 -0.17 -1.60
N ASP A 164 -23.20 0.45 -0.51
CA ASP A 164 -23.76 1.68 -0.01
C ASP A 164 -22.76 2.82 -0.25
N TRP A 165 -23.17 3.84 -1.01
CA TRP A 165 -22.32 4.98 -1.36
C TRP A 165 -22.16 5.99 -0.20
N VAL A 166 -21.86 5.47 0.98
CA VAL A 166 -21.50 6.23 2.17
C VAL A 166 -19.99 6.42 2.21
N ILE A 167 -19.55 7.56 2.75
CA ILE A 167 -18.13 7.97 2.72
C ILE A 167 -17.18 6.92 3.31
N LEU A 168 -17.64 6.16 4.31
CA LEU A 168 -16.83 5.14 4.99
C LEU A 168 -16.49 3.95 4.09
N GLU A 169 -17.29 3.66 3.07
CA GLU A 169 -17.09 2.49 2.19
C GLU A 169 -16.19 2.81 1.00
N TYR A 170 -16.35 3.97 0.37
CA TYR A 170 -15.64 4.28 -0.88
C TYR A 170 -14.41 5.17 -0.72
N ALA A 171 -14.30 5.98 0.34
CA ALA A 171 -13.25 7.00 0.41
C ALA A 171 -11.83 6.43 0.41
N PHE A 172 -11.58 5.37 1.20
CA PHE A 172 -10.27 4.74 1.24
C PHE A 172 -9.93 4.02 -0.08
N PRO A 173 -10.84 3.25 -0.71
CA PRO A 173 -10.62 2.72 -2.06
C PRO A 173 -10.37 3.80 -3.13
N VAL A 174 -11.09 4.93 -3.12
CA VAL A 174 -10.85 6.06 -4.04
C VAL A 174 -9.43 6.61 -3.84
N TYR A 175 -9.06 6.85 -2.58
CA TYR A 175 -7.73 7.31 -2.22
C TYR A 175 -6.65 6.32 -2.69
N LEU A 176 -6.82 5.02 -2.42
CA LEU A 176 -5.88 3.98 -2.83
C LEU A 176 -5.71 3.92 -4.35
N PHE A 177 -6.81 4.04 -5.10
CA PHE A 177 -6.76 4.08 -6.55
C PHE A 177 -5.93 5.29 -7.03
N GLY A 178 -6.19 6.48 -6.47
CA GLY A 178 -5.46 7.70 -6.82
C GLY A 178 -3.98 7.66 -6.47
N ILE A 179 -3.62 7.23 -5.26
CA ILE A 179 -2.21 7.21 -4.81
C ILE A 179 -1.38 6.21 -5.59
N ASN A 180 -1.94 5.04 -5.94
CA ASN A 180 -1.26 4.05 -6.76
C ASN A 180 -1.05 4.53 -8.20
N TRP A 181 -1.99 5.29 -8.75
CA TRP A 181 -1.79 5.99 -10.03
C TRP A 181 -0.60 6.96 -9.96
N VAL A 182 -0.51 7.76 -8.90
CA VAL A 182 0.62 8.69 -8.69
C VAL A 182 1.95 7.95 -8.59
N LEU A 183 1.99 6.82 -7.86
CA LEU A 183 3.18 5.97 -7.74
C LEU A 183 3.59 5.39 -9.10
N LEU A 184 2.65 4.81 -9.85
CA LEU A 184 2.91 4.26 -11.18
C LEU A 184 3.39 5.32 -12.16
N TYR A 185 2.74 6.48 -12.18
CA TYR A 185 3.17 7.61 -12.98
C TYR A 185 4.60 8.03 -12.61
N SER A 186 4.90 8.13 -11.32
CA SER A 186 6.24 8.46 -10.82
C SER A 186 7.30 7.49 -11.33
N ILE A 187 7.01 6.18 -11.34
CA ILE A 187 7.91 5.13 -11.84
C ILE A 187 8.08 5.19 -13.36
N TYR A 188 7.00 5.31 -14.12
CA TYR A 188 7.03 5.10 -15.58
C TYR A 188 7.20 6.36 -16.42
N ARG A 189 7.03 7.56 -15.86
CA ARG A 189 7.07 8.83 -16.61
C ARG A 189 8.28 8.96 -17.55
N ARG A 190 9.50 8.62 -17.11
CA ARG A 190 10.71 8.73 -17.95
C ARG A 190 10.73 7.75 -19.13
N ARG A 191 10.02 6.63 -19.04
CA ARG A 191 9.91 5.65 -20.14
C ARG A 191 8.87 6.11 -21.17
N ILE A 192 7.77 6.70 -20.69
CA ILE A 192 6.72 7.28 -21.55
C ILE A 192 7.28 8.40 -22.43
N PHE A 193 8.06 9.31 -21.84
CA PHE A 193 8.65 10.43 -22.60
C PHE A 193 9.78 10.02 -23.56
N LYS A 194 10.51 8.92 -23.30
CA LYS A 194 11.53 8.40 -24.23
C LYS A 194 10.94 7.77 -25.49
N CYS A 195 9.76 7.16 -25.40
CA CYS A 195 9.07 6.58 -26.57
C CYS A 195 8.49 7.62 -27.53
N HIS A 196 8.31 8.88 -27.11
CA HIS A 196 7.84 9.97 -27.98
C HIS A 196 8.97 10.70 -28.71
N SER A 197 10.24 10.42 -28.36
CA SER A 197 11.42 11.07 -28.93
C SER A 197 12.29 10.12 -29.76
N SER A 198 11.77 8.96 -30.15
CA SER A 198 12.43 7.96 -31.01
C SER A 198 11.59 7.75 -32.26
#